data_AF-A0A9D6I8Y4-F1
#
_entry.id   AF-A0A9D6I8Y4-F1
#
_cell.length_a   1.000
_cell.length_b   1.000
_cell.length_c   1.000
_cell.angle_alpha   90.00
_cell.angle_beta   90.00
_cell.angle_gamma   90.00
#
_symmetry.space_group_name_H-M   'P 1'
#
loop_
_entity.id
_entity.type
_entity.pdbx_description
1 polymer ?
#
loop_
_entity_poly.entity_id
_entity_poly.type
_entity_poly.pdbx_seq_one_letter_code
_entity_poly.pdbx_strand_id
1 'polypeptide(L)'
;GMLLEIVPFLVWSRAYAGRVGDEPATLGRLSWPVVEGASYTLLTPGVIGLALAVAGESPTGITLAGIAFSAGAVLFVATLVRMVGHLAAGRAAGRRIFWRLAT
;
A
#
# COMPACT_ATOMS: atom_id res chain seq x y z
N GLY A 1 9.05 -3.39 -3.50
CA GLY A 1 9.63 -2.06 -3.74
C GLY A 1 8.76 -1.26 -4.68
N MET A 2 8.89 -1.48 -6.00
CA MET A 2 8.27 -0.64 -7.03
C MET A 2 6.78 -0.35 -6.87
N LEU A 3 5.97 -1.32 -6.45
CA LEU A 3 4.52 -1.11 -6.27
C LEU A 3 4.19 -0.02 -5.23
N LEU A 4 4.95 0.06 -4.13
CA LEU A 4 4.73 1.08 -3.09
C LEU A 4 5.24 2.46 -3.50
N GLU A 5 6.01 2.58 -4.58
CA GLU A 5 6.42 3.86 -5.13
C GLU A 5 5.47 4.31 -6.25
N ILE A 6 5.11 3.39 -7.14
CA ILE A 6 4.28 3.67 -8.32
C ILE A 6 2.82 3.91 -7.93
N VAL A 7 2.24 3.10 -7.05
CA VAL A 7 0.82 3.19 -6.68
C VAL A 7 0.46 4.53 -6.03
N PRO A 8 1.17 5.03 -5.01
CA PRO A 8 0.83 6.33 -4.43
C PRO A 8 1.02 7.49 -5.43
N PHE A 9 2.00 7.41 -6.33
CA PHE A 9 2.14 8.38 -7.42
C PHE A 9 0.93 8.37 -8.38
N LEU A 10 0.48 7.18 -8.82
CA LEU A 10 -0.69 7.03 -9.68
C LEU A 10 -1.98 7.49 -9.00
N VAL A 11 -2.15 7.13 -7.72
CA VAL A 11 -3.30 7.56 -6.92
C VAL A 11 -3.32 9.07 -6.79
N TRP A 12 -2.16 9.66 -6.46
CA TRP A 12 -2.03 11.10 -6.33
C TRP A 12 -2.34 11.82 -7.64
N SER A 13 -1.74 11.39 -8.75
CA SER A 13 -2.01 11.93 -10.08
C SER A 13 -3.51 11.87 -10.40
N ARG A 14 -4.18 10.75 -10.15
CA ARG A 14 -5.60 10.63 -10.49
C ARG A 14 -6.55 11.40 -9.58
N ALA A 15 -6.27 11.47 -8.27
CA ALA A 15 -7.18 12.08 -7.30
C ALA A 15 -6.91 13.59 -7.08
N TYR A 16 -5.69 14.04 -7.31
CA TYR A 16 -5.23 15.38 -6.92
C TYR A 16 -4.54 16.18 -8.04
N ALA A 17 -4.28 15.62 -9.24
CA ALA A 17 -3.67 16.39 -10.32
C ALA A 17 -4.49 17.65 -10.71
N GLY A 18 -5.82 17.60 -10.59
CA GLY A 18 -6.69 18.76 -10.83
C GLY A 18 -6.65 19.84 -9.75
N ARG A 19 -5.88 19.66 -8.66
CA ARG A 19 -5.72 20.61 -7.55
C ARG A 19 -4.27 21.04 -7.36
N VAL A 20 -3.42 20.77 -8.35
CA VAL A 20 -2.02 21.20 -8.36
C VAL A 20 -2.00 22.73 -8.39
N GLY A 21 -1.75 23.34 -7.22
CA GLY A 21 -1.76 24.80 -7.03
C GLY A 21 -2.59 25.29 -5.84
N ASP A 22 -3.61 24.54 -5.41
CA ASP A 22 -4.55 24.96 -4.34
C ASP A 22 -4.19 24.42 -2.94
N GLU A 23 -3.60 23.23 -2.83
CA GLU A 23 -3.20 22.63 -1.56
C GLU A 23 -1.83 21.95 -1.69
N PRO A 24 -0.97 21.98 -0.64
CA PRO A 24 0.30 21.29 -0.64
C PRO A 24 0.06 19.78 -0.75
N ALA A 25 0.27 19.26 -1.95
CA ALA A 25 0.20 17.85 -2.30
C ALA A 25 1.16 17.02 -1.43
N THR A 26 0.68 16.56 -0.27
CA THR A 26 1.52 15.81 0.66
C THR A 26 1.41 14.32 0.34
N LEU A 27 2.26 13.85 -0.58
CA LEU A 27 2.50 12.42 -0.84
C LEU A 27 2.75 11.64 0.46
N GLY A 28 3.34 12.28 1.47
CA GLY A 28 3.57 11.72 2.81
C GLY A 28 2.31 11.39 3.63
N ARG A 29 1.11 11.83 3.21
CA ARG A 29 -0.16 11.36 3.83
C ARG A 29 -0.68 10.06 3.23
N LEU A 30 -0.22 9.69 2.02
CA LEU A 30 -0.62 8.45 1.35
C LEU A 30 0.20 7.25 1.83
N SER A 31 1.47 7.46 2.18
CA SER A 31 2.34 6.38 2.66
C SER A 31 2.05 6.04 4.12
N TRP A 32 2.19 4.77 4.46
CA TRP A 32 2.13 4.30 5.85
C TRP A 32 3.47 3.64 6.20
N PRO A 33 4.52 4.46 6.44
CA PRO A 33 5.91 3.98 6.45
C PRO A 33 6.18 2.88 7.47
N VAL A 34 5.48 2.91 8.61
CA VAL A 34 5.58 1.86 9.64
C VAL A 34 5.03 0.52 9.14
N VAL A 35 3.89 0.51 8.46
CA VAL A 35 3.27 -0.72 7.94
C VAL A 35 3.97 -1.22 6.68
N GLU A 36 4.47 -0.31 5.85
CA GLU A 36 5.34 -0.64 4.72
C GLU A 36 6.63 -1.31 5.20
N GLY A 37 7.28 -0.72 6.22
CA GLY A 37 8.44 -1.30 6.87
C GLY A 37 8.15 -2.69 7.45
N ALA A 38 7.04 -2.84 8.18
CA ALA A 38 6.61 -4.13 8.72
C ALA A 38 6.35 -5.17 7.61
N SER A 39 5.69 -4.79 6.51
CA SER A 39 5.48 -5.71 5.39
C SER A 39 6.79 -6.19 4.79
N TYR A 40 7.79 -5.31 4.68
CA TYR A 40 9.12 -5.64 4.16
C TYR A 40 9.89 -6.58 5.10
N THR A 41 9.85 -6.30 6.41
CA THR A 41 10.51 -7.12 7.42
C THR A 41 9.82 -8.46 7.65
N LEU A 42 8.56 -8.65 7.22
CA LEU A 42 7.88 -9.95 7.25
C LEU A 42 8.05 -10.73 5.95
N LEU A 43 7.92 -10.09 4.79
CA LEU A 43 8.00 -10.75 3.49
C LEU A 43 9.42 -11.28 3.20
N THR A 44 10.45 -10.49 3.48
CA THR A 44 11.84 -10.84 3.14
C THR A 44 12.33 -12.08 3.91
N PRO A 45 12.31 -12.10 5.26
CA PRO A 45 12.68 -13.30 6.00
C PRO A 45 11.63 -14.40 5.88
N GLY A 46 10.36 -14.08 5.60
CA GLY A 46 9.33 -15.08 5.30
C GLY A 46 9.70 -15.93 4.08
N VAL A 47 10.09 -15.30 2.97
CA VAL A 47 10.54 -16.00 1.75
C VAL A 47 11.83 -16.77 1.98
N ILE A 48 12.83 -16.15 2.62
CA ILE A 48 14.11 -16.82 2.93
C ILE A 48 13.86 -18.02 3.84
N GLY A 49 13.07 -17.85 4.89
CA GLY A 49 12.69 -18.90 5.83
C GLY A 49 11.92 -20.03 5.15
N LEU A 50 11.03 -19.72 4.20
CA LEU A 50 10.31 -20.73 3.42
C LEU A 50 11.29 -21.55 2.56
N ALA A 51 12.23 -20.88 1.89
CA ALA A 51 13.23 -21.55 1.06
C ALA A 51 14.13 -22.48 1.89
N LEU A 52 14.58 -22.02 3.06
CA LEU A 52 15.39 -22.82 3.99
C LEU A 52 14.59 -23.98 4.59
N ALA A 53 13.33 -23.76 4.94
CA ALA A 53 12.49 -24.81 5.52
C ALA A 53 12.13 -25.90 4.50
N VAL A 54 11.92 -25.52 3.23
CA VAL A 54 11.75 -26.48 2.13
C VAL A 54 13.04 -27.25 1.88
N ALA A 55 14.19 -26.57 1.84
CA ALA A 55 15.49 -27.22 1.65
C ALA A 55 15.85 -28.17 2.81
N GLY A 56 15.42 -27.86 4.03
CA GLY A 56 15.58 -28.70 5.21
C GLY A 56 14.41 -29.67 5.46
N GLU A 57 13.47 -29.79 4.53
CA GLU A 57 12.28 -30.67 4.60
C GLU A 57 11.50 -30.57 5.92
N SER A 58 11.48 -29.39 6.56
CA SER A 58 10.89 -29.18 7.88
C SER A 58 9.43 -28.70 7.76
N PRO A 59 8.42 -29.53 8.07
CA PRO A 59 7.02 -29.14 7.92
C PRO A 59 6.63 -27.99 8.86
N THR A 60 7.19 -28.00 10.08
CA THR A 60 7.00 -26.93 11.06
C THR A 60 7.65 -25.63 10.60
N GLY A 61 8.84 -25.70 10.00
CA GLY A 61 9.52 -24.54 9.43
C GLY A 61 8.73 -23.92 8.27
N ILE A 62 8.18 -24.75 7.39
CA ILE A 62 7.33 -24.31 6.26
C ILE A 62 6.08 -23.60 6.79
N THR A 63 5.45 -24.15 7.82
CA THR A 63 4.23 -23.57 8.41
C THR A 63 4.52 -22.21 9.04
N LEU A 64 5.57 -22.09 9.85
CA LEU A 64 5.93 -20.83 10.51
C LEU A 64 6.36 -19.75 9.49
N ALA A 65 7.19 -20.12 8.51
CA ALA A 65 7.58 -19.20 7.45
C ALA A 65 6.39 -18.79 6.57
N GLY A 66 5.46 -19.72 6.31
CA GLY A 66 4.22 -19.45 5.59
C GLY A 66 3.29 -18.48 6.31
N ILE A 67 3.15 -18.61 7.64
CA ILE A 67 2.39 -17.66 8.47
C ILE A 67 3.04 -16.28 8.41
N ALA A 68 4.36 -16.19 8.60
CA ALA A 68 5.09 -14.93 8.56
C ALA A 68 4.95 -14.23 7.20
N PHE A 69 5.11 -15.00 6.11
CA PHE A 69 4.90 -14.50 4.75
C PHE A 69 3.47 -14.01 4.52
N SER A 70 2.47 -14.80 4.93
CA SER A 70 1.05 -14.45 4.77
C SER A 70 0.69 -13.18 5.55
N ALA A 71 1.21 -13.03 6.78
CA ALA A 71 1.02 -11.81 7.57
C ALA A 71 1.66 -10.60 6.87
N GLY A 72 2.87 -10.73 6.32
CA GLY A 72 3.51 -9.68 5.52
C GLY A 72 2.69 -9.30 4.27
N ALA A 73 2.13 -10.30 3.57
CA ALA A 73 1.28 -10.09 2.41
C ALA A 73 -0.03 -9.35 2.77
N VAL A 74 -0.67 -9.69 3.90
CA VAL A 74 -1.88 -9.00 4.38
C VAL A 74 -1.58 -7.54 4.69
N LEU A 75 -0.47 -7.23 5.37
CA LEU A 75 -0.07 -5.85 5.65
C LEU A 75 0.22 -5.06 4.37
N PHE A 76 0.86 -5.70 3.39
CA PHE A 76 1.10 -5.11 2.08
C PHE A 76 -0.21 -4.77 1.36
N VAL A 77 -1.16 -5.72 1.31
CA VAL A 77 -2.48 -5.50 0.70
C VAL A 77 -3.26 -4.42 1.43
N ALA A 78 -3.25 -4.41 2.76
CA ALA A 78 -3.92 -3.38 3.56
C ALA A 78 -3.40 -1.96 3.23
N THR A 79 -2.08 -1.83 3.06
CA THR A 79 -1.44 -0.58 2.64
C THR A 79 -1.94 -0.14 1.27
N LEU A 80 -1.98 -1.05 0.30
CA LEU A 80 -2.50 -0.77 -1.04
C LEU A 80 -3.98 -0.37 -1.03
N VAL A 81 -4.81 -1.08 -0.27
CA VAL A 81 -6.25 -0.77 -0.13
C VAL A 81 -6.44 0.62 0.46
N ARG A 82 -5.66 0.99 1.48
CA ARG A 82 -5.70 2.34 2.06
C ARG A 82 -5.32 3.42 1.04
N MET A 83 -4.26 3.19 0.26
CA MET A 83 -3.85 4.11 -0.80
C MET A 83 -4.94 4.26 -1.86
N VAL A 84 -5.48 3.14 -2.37
CA VAL A 84 -6.57 3.15 -3.35
C VAL A 84 -7.84 3.79 -2.79
N GLY A 85 -8.12 3.66 -1.50
CA GLY A 85 -9.23 4.33 -0.82
C GLY A 85 -9.21 5.86 -0.98
N HIS A 86 -8.04 6.48 -1.11
CA HIS A 86 -7.92 7.92 -1.37
C HIS A 86 -8.50 8.30 -2.76
N LEU A 87 -8.53 7.40 -3.73
CA LEU A 87 -9.19 7.65 -5.02
C LEU A 87 -10.71 7.85 -4.86
N ALA A 88 -11.35 7.13 -3.93
CA ALA A 88 -12.78 7.26 -3.67
C ALA A 88 -13.09 8.60 -2.97
N ALA A 89 -12.27 8.97 -1.99
CA ALA A 89 -12.37 10.26 -1.29
C ALA A 89 -12.11 11.46 -2.24
N GLY A 90 -11.09 11.35 -3.11
CA GLY A 90 -10.77 12.36 -4.12
C GLY A 90 -11.91 12.60 -5.12
N ARG A 91 -12.55 11.53 -5.61
CA ARG A 91 -13.73 11.63 -6.50
C ARG A 91 -14.93 12.28 -5.83
N ALA A 92 -15.22 11.95 -4.58
CA ALA A 92 -16.34 12.53 -3.83
C ALA A 92 -16.16 14.04 -3.61
N ALA A 93 -14.92 14.49 -3.37
CA ALA A 93 -14.60 15.90 -3.27
C ALA A 93 -14.69 16.63 -4.63
N GLY A 94 -14.21 16.02 -5.72
CA GLY A 94 -14.31 16.61 -7.07
C GLY A 94 -15.74 16.86 -7.52
N ARG A 95 -16.67 15.92 -7.25
CA ARG A 95 -18.11 16.13 -7.54
C ARG A 95 -18.68 17.33 -6.79
N ARG A 96 -18.31 17.54 -5.53
CA ARG A 96 -18.84 18.66 -4.72
C ARG A 96 -18.40 20.03 -5.22
N ILE A 97 -17.19 20.14 -5.76
CA ILE A 97 -16.68 21.40 -6.35
C ILE A 97 -17.42 21.70 -7.66
N PHE A 98 -17.61 20.70 -8.52
CA PHE A 98 -18.37 20.87 -9.77
C PHE A 98 -19.78 21.41 -9.52
N TRP A 99 -20.49 20.88 -8.53
CA TRP A 99 -21.82 21.37 -8.17
C TRP A 99 -21.84 22.80 -7.60
N ARG A 100 -20.76 23.25 -6.96
CA ARG A 100 -20.63 24.63 -6.44
C ARG A 100 -20.38 25.68 -7.52
N LEU A 101 -19.81 25.28 -8.65
CA LEU A 101 -19.53 26.18 -9.77
C LEU A 101 -20.70 26.24 -10.78
N ALA A 102 -21.65 25.32 -10.66
CA ALA A 102 -22.83 25.22 -11.53
C ALA A 102 -24.08 25.95 -10.97
N THR A 103 -23.97 26.58 -9.79
CA THR A 103 -24.98 27.43 -9.13
C THR A 103 -24.43 28.83 -8.97
#